data_AF-A0A353N735-F1
#
_entry.id   AF-A0A353N735-F1
#
_cell.length_a   1.000
_cell.length_b   1.000
_cell.length_c   1.000
_cell.angle_alpha   90.00
_cell.angle_beta   90.00
_cell.angle_gamma   90.00
#
_symmetry.space_group_name_H-M   'P 1'
#
loop_
_entity.id
_entity.type
_entity.pdbx_description
1 polymer ?
#
loop_
_entity_poly.entity_id
_entity_poly.type
_entity_poly.pdbx_seq_one_letter_code
_entity_poly.pdbx_strand_id
1 'polypeptide(L)'
;TSVCNAVETLLVHKEIAPLFLPPCGDDLKRVGVQIRGCPQVRKYIPWAKEANDEDWETEYLDLILAIKVVTDFDEAVSHIARFGTRHSESIITTDYY
;
A
#
# COMPACT_ATOMS: atom_id res chain seq x y z
N THR A 1 9.23 6.25 -19.07
CA THR A 1 8.84 4.87 -19.45
C THR A 1 8.56 4.14 -18.17
N SER A 2 7.30 3.87 -17.86
CA SER A 2 6.96 3.05 -16.68
C SER A 2 6.99 1.57 -17.06
N VAL A 3 7.35 0.71 -16.11
CA VAL A 3 7.35 -0.75 -16.25
C VAL A 3 6.09 -1.31 -15.60
N CYS A 4 5.43 -2.28 -16.24
CA CYS A 4 4.13 -2.82 -15.81
C CYS A 4 4.16 -3.68 -14.53
N ASN A 5 5.26 -3.63 -13.77
CA ASN A 5 5.47 -4.36 -12.53
C ASN A 5 5.79 -3.44 -11.35
N ALA A 6 5.56 -2.13 -11.50
CA ALA A 6 5.62 -1.21 -10.38
C ALA A 6 4.58 -1.59 -9.32
N VAL A 7 4.91 -1.37 -8.05
CA VAL A 7 3.96 -1.59 -6.95
C VAL A 7 3.03 -0.39 -6.87
N GLU A 8 1.77 -0.59 -7.23
CA GLU A 8 0.74 0.46 -7.22
C GLU A 8 -0.01 0.53 -5.87
N THR A 9 -0.22 -0.63 -5.24
CA THR A 9 -0.92 -0.76 -3.94
C THR A 9 -0.11 -1.60 -2.95
N LEU A 10 0.09 -1.08 -1.74
CA LEU A 10 0.73 -1.76 -0.61
C LEU A 10 -0.28 -2.00 0.52
N LEU A 11 -0.47 -3.27 0.87
CA LEU A 11 -1.31 -3.67 2.01
C LEU A 11 -0.44 -3.97 3.22
N VAL A 12 -0.74 -3.37 4.36
CA VAL A 12 0.05 -3.51 5.60
C VAL A 12 -0.82 -4.02 6.73
N HIS A 13 -0.41 -5.12 7.37
CA HIS A 13 -1.14 -5.67 8.50
C HIS A 13 -1.16 -4.68 9.68
N LYS A 14 -2.32 -4.54 10.34
CA LYS A 14 -2.53 -3.58 11.45
C LYS A 14 -1.51 -3.67 12.57
N GLU A 15 -0.99 -4.87 12.85
CA GLU A 15 -0.09 -5.11 13.98
C GLU A 15 1.34 -4.63 13.72
N ILE A 16 1.80 -4.70 12.47
CA ILE A 16 3.14 -4.21 12.08
C ILE A 16 3.10 -2.74 11.65
N ALA A 17 1.92 -2.22 11.29
CA ALA A 17 1.73 -0.84 10.82
C ALA A 17 2.40 0.24 11.69
N PRO A 18 2.34 0.21 13.04
CA PRO A 18 2.99 1.23 13.88
C PRO A 18 4.52 1.24 13.77
N LEU A 19 5.12 0.08 13.50
CA LEU A 19 6.57 -0.08 13.41
C LEU A 19 7.09 0.13 11.99
N PHE A 20 6.33 -0.31 10.98
CA PHE A 20 6.75 -0.32 9.59
C PHE A 20 6.43 0.99 8.85
N LEU A 21 5.23 1.56 9.03
CA LEU A 21 4.77 2.68 8.21
C LEU A 21 5.59 3.97 8.40
N PRO A 22 6.02 4.37 9.62
CA PRO A 22 6.81 5.59 9.78
C PRO A 22 8.13 5.57 8.99
N PRO A 23 9.04 4.59 9.17
CA PRO A 23 10.30 4.56 8.40
C PRO A 23 10.07 4.33 6.90
N CYS A 24 9.08 3.50 6.53
CA CYS A 24 8.73 3.29 5.11
C CYS A 24 8.27 4.60 4.46
N GLY A 25 7.44 5.39 5.14
CA GLY A 25 7.01 6.69 4.67
C GLY A 25 8.19 7.64 4.47
N ASP A 26 9.10 7.74 5.43
CA ASP A 26 10.28 8.61 5.30
C ASP A 26 11.17 8.22 4.12
N ASP A 27 11.36 6.91 3.89
CA ASP A 27 12.12 6.39 2.75
C ASP A 27 11.45 6.75 1.41
N LEU A 28 10.15 6.50 1.28
CA LEU A 28 9.37 6.81 0.09
C LEU A 28 9.33 8.31 -0.21
N LYS A 29 9.22 9.14 0.83
CA LYS A 29 9.26 10.60 0.71
C LYS A 29 10.58 11.08 0.14
N ARG A 30 11.71 10.50 0.58
CA ARG A 30 13.06 10.87 0.10
C ARG A 30 13.26 10.62 -1.38
N VAL A 31 12.62 9.59 -1.93
CA VAL A 31 12.67 9.27 -3.36
C VAL A 31 11.55 9.93 -4.18
N GLY A 32 10.73 10.77 -3.54
CA GLY A 32 9.70 11.57 -4.21
C GLY A 32 8.35 10.86 -4.42
N VAL A 33 8.11 9.71 -3.77
CA VAL A 33 6.83 8.99 -3.88
C VAL A 33 5.73 9.72 -3.11
N GLN A 34 4.60 9.93 -3.78
CA GLN A 34 3.37 10.42 -3.17
C GLN A 34 2.58 9.25 -2.60
N ILE A 35 2.21 9.33 -1.33
CA ILE A 35 1.41 8.28 -0.69
C ILE A 35 -0.07 8.68 -0.67
N ARG A 36 -0.94 7.76 -1.10
CA ARG A 36 -2.40 7.78 -0.92
C ARG A 36 -2.73 6.78 0.18
N GLY A 37 -3.11 7.26 1.36
CA GLY A 37 -3.27 6.44 2.55
C GLY A 37 -4.70 6.43 3.08
N CYS A 38 -5.18 5.26 3.51
CA CYS A 38 -6.40 5.19 4.32
C CYS A 38 -6.23 5.91 5.67
N PRO A 39 -7.31 6.18 6.44
CA PRO A 39 -7.21 6.92 7.70
C PRO A 39 -6.22 6.33 8.71
N GLN A 40 -6.00 5.01 8.72
CA GLN A 40 -5.01 4.38 9.59
C GLN A 40 -3.58 4.69 9.14
N VAL A 41 -3.30 4.67 7.83
CA VAL A 41 -1.97 5.04 7.30
C VAL A 41 -1.61 6.46 7.68
N ARG A 42 -2.56 7.40 7.58
CA ARG A 42 -2.35 8.82 7.90
C ARG A 42 -2.02 9.07 9.38
N LYS A 43 -2.34 8.14 10.29
CA LYS A 43 -1.90 8.22 11.69
C LYS A 43 -0.39 8.04 11.84
N TYR A 44 0.22 7.25 10.95
CA TYR A 44 1.65 6.91 10.98
C TYR A 44 2.46 7.71 9.96
N ILE A 45 1.82 8.14 8.86
CA ILE A 45 2.40 8.94 7.78
C ILE A 45 1.53 10.21 7.59
N PRO A 46 1.70 11.25 8.42
CA PRO A 46 0.77 12.40 8.43
C PRO A 46 0.75 13.23 7.13
N TRP A 47 1.80 13.12 6.32
CA TRP A 47 1.91 13.83 5.03
C TRP A 47 1.27 13.05 3.86
N ALA A 48 0.81 11.80 4.09
CA ALA A 48 0.06 11.05 3.10
C ALA A 48 -1.26 11.76 2.77
N LYS A 49 -1.60 11.80 1.47
CA LYS A 49 -2.91 12.26 1.01
C LYS A 49 -3.95 11.19 1.34
N GLU A 50 -5.19 11.62 1.55
CA GLU A 50 -6.29 10.69 1.77
C GLU A 50 -6.54 9.87 0.50
N ALA A 51 -6.63 8.55 0.67
CA ALA A 51 -7.04 7.64 -0.39
C ALA A 51 -8.58 7.62 -0.51
N ASN A 52 -9.08 7.60 -1.74
CA ASN A 52 -10.48 7.34 -2.05
C ASN A 52 -10.65 5.94 -2.67
N ASP A 53 -11.87 5.58 -3.07
CA ASP A 53 -12.11 4.26 -3.67
C ASP A 53 -11.45 4.09 -5.05
N GLU A 54 -11.30 5.18 -5.81
CA GLU A 54 -10.65 5.18 -7.13
C GLU A 54 -9.15 4.88 -7.02
N ASP A 55 -8.51 5.31 -5.94
CA ASP A 55 -7.08 5.06 -5.68
C ASP A 55 -6.75 3.56 -5.59
N TRP A 56 -7.71 2.71 -5.22
CA TRP A 56 -7.48 1.25 -5.17
C TRP A 56 -7.52 0.58 -6.55
N GLU A 57 -8.21 1.20 -7.50
CA GLU A 57 -8.40 0.69 -8.87
C GLU A 57 -7.39 1.31 -9.86
N THR A 58 -6.64 2.33 -9.43
CA THR A 58 -5.79 3.14 -10.31
C THR A 58 -4.41 2.51 -10.50
N GLU A 59 -4.02 2.32 -11.77
CA GLU A 59 -2.63 2.11 -12.17
C GLU A 59 -2.01 3.50 -12.44
N TYR A 60 -1.13 3.96 -11.54
CA TYR A 60 -0.66 5.35 -11.59
C TYR A 60 0.41 5.59 -12.64
N LEU A 61 1.25 4.58 -12.94
CA LEU A 61 2.38 4.69 -13.87
C LEU A 61 3.31 5.88 -13.55
N ASP A 62 3.34 6.29 -12.28
CA ASP A 62 4.05 7.45 -11.74
C ASP A 62 4.55 7.11 -10.31
N LEU A 63 5.26 8.03 -9.66
CA LEU A 63 5.72 7.89 -8.28
C LEU A 63 4.57 8.13 -7.29
N ILE A 64 3.51 7.32 -7.39
CA ILE A 64 2.35 7.32 -6.50
C ILE A 64 2.14 5.91 -5.98
N LEU A 65 1.91 5.78 -4.68
CA LEU A 65 1.66 4.50 -4.03
C LEU A 65 0.41 4.60 -3.15
N ALA A 66 -0.58 3.77 -3.42
CA ALA A 66 -1.71 3.57 -2.53
C ALA A 66 -1.31 2.63 -1.38
N ILE A 67 -1.63 3.00 -0.14
CA ILE A 67 -1.33 2.19 1.05
C ILE A 67 -2.60 2.01 1.86
N LYS A 68 -2.93 0.76 2.19
CA LYS A 68 -4.04 0.43 3.07
C LYS A 68 -3.55 -0.42 4.24
N VAL A 69 -3.94 -0.04 5.46
CA VAL A 69 -3.84 -0.95 6.62
C VAL A 69 -5.01 -1.92 6.59
N VAL A 70 -4.71 -3.22 6.67
CA VAL A 70 -5.68 -4.32 6.70
C VAL A 70 -5.67 -5.03 8.05
N THR A 71 -6.79 -5.64 8.45
CA THR A 71 -6.96 -6.25 9.76
C THR A 71 -6.33 -7.60 9.92
N ASP A 72 -6.22 -8.35 8.82
CA ASP A 72 -5.79 -9.74 8.73
C ASP A 72 -5.49 -10.11 7.26
N PHE A 73 -5.09 -11.36 7.04
CA PHE A 73 -4.79 -11.91 5.73
C PHE A 73 -6.02 -12.00 4.82
N ASP A 74 -7.19 -12.34 5.36
CA ASP A 74 -8.42 -12.49 4.57
C ASP A 74 -8.89 -11.16 4.00
N GLU A 75 -8.76 -10.05 4.74
CA GLU A 75 -9.00 -8.72 4.19
C GLU A 75 -8.00 -8.39 3.08
N ALA A 76 -6.72 -8.76 3.24
CA ALA A 76 -5.71 -8.54 2.21
C ALA A 76 -6.04 -9.27 0.90
N VAL A 77 -6.39 -10.56 1.00
CA VAL A 77 -6.82 -11.39 -0.14
C VAL A 77 -8.10 -10.82 -0.76
N SER A 78 -9.08 -10.42 0.05
CA SER A 78 -10.33 -9.83 -0.44
C SER A 78 -10.10 -8.52 -1.19
N HIS A 79 -9.17 -7.69 -0.71
CA HIS A 79 -8.79 -6.45 -1.38
C HIS A 79 -8.13 -6.73 -2.74
N ILE A 80 -7.16 -7.65 -2.77
CA ILE A 80 -6.49 -8.08 -4.01
C ILE A 80 -7.51 -8.67 -5.00
N ALA A 81 -8.42 -9.53 -4.53
CA ALA A 81 -9.43 -10.15 -5.39
C ALA A 81 -10.40 -9.13 -6.01
N ARG A 82 -10.67 -8.03 -5.30
CA ARG A 82 -11.56 -6.96 -5.76
C ARG A 82 -10.88 -5.97 -6.70
N PHE A 83 -9.66 -5.56 -6.38
CA PHE A 83 -8.99 -4.42 -7.01
C PHE A 83 -7.76 -4.79 -7.84
N GLY A 84 -7.19 -5.98 -7.62
CA GLY A 84 -6.01 -6.44 -8.34
C GLY A 84 -6.30 -6.78 -9.80
N THR A 85 -5.31 -6.53 -10.67
CA THR A 85 -5.38 -6.83 -12.11
C THR A 85 -4.97 -8.27 -12.46
N ARG A 86 -4.62 -9.09 -11.45
CA ARG A 86 -4.11 -10.47 -11.61
C ARG A 86 -2.79 -10.55 -12.38
N HIS A 87 -2.02 -9.47 -12.36
CA HIS A 87 -0.76 -9.38 -13.07
C HIS A 87 0.41 -9.85 -12.20
N SER A 88 0.56 -9.27 -11.01
CA SER A 88 1.64 -9.59 -10.09
C SER A 88 1.25 -9.23 -8.66
N GLU A 89 1.25 -10.23 -7.78
CA GLU A 89 0.95 -10.08 -6.36
C GLU A 89 2.05 -10.76 -5.54
N SER A 90 2.37 -10.18 -4.37
CA SER A 90 3.40 -10.71 -3.49
C SER A 90 3.02 -10.53 -2.01
N ILE A 91 3.49 -11.47 -1.17
CA ILE A 91 3.37 -11.41 0.28
C ILE A 91 4.77 -11.48 0.90
N ILE A 92 5.02 -10.58 1.86
CA ILE A 92 6.21 -10.60 2.71
C ILE A 92 5.76 -11.03 4.10
N THR A 93 6.09 -12.25 4.47
CA THR A 93 5.77 -12.83 5.78
C THR A 93 6.88 -13.78 6.22
N THR A 94 7.06 -13.92 7.53
CA THR A 94 7.88 -14.99 8.12
C THR A 94 7.04 -16.16 8.62
N ASP A 95 5.72 -16.05 8.51
CA ASP A 95 4.80 -17.15 8.82
C ASP A 95 4.79 -18.17 7.68
N TYR A 96 4.92 -19.43 8.04
CA TYR A 96 4.90 -20.55 7.10
C TYR A 96 3.51 -21.21 7.03
N TYR A 97 2.67 -20.98 8.04
CA TYR A 97 1.38 -21.65 8.21
C TYR A 97 0.21 -20.80 7.72
#